data_AF-A0A1U9KJB8-F1
#
_entry.id   AF-A0A1U9KJB8-F1
#
_cell.length_a   1.000
_cell.length_b   1.000
_cell.length_c   1.000
_cell.angle_alpha   90.00
_cell.angle_beta   90.00
_cell.angle_gamma   90.00
#
_symmetry.space_group_name_H-M   'P 1'
#
loop_
_entity.id
_entity.type
_entity.pdbx_description
1 polymer ?
#
loop_
_entity_poly.entity_id
_entity_poly.type
_entity_poly.pdbx_seq_one_letter_code
_entity_poly.pdbx_strand_id
1 'polypeptide(L)'
;MIPADEHGPSATEAGVPEFLDRQMELPYGYGAWYYMEGPFHPEAEANFGYQQAYSPRQFYRLGLAGVDKVAVKQSGRIFAKLDGPAQDAILCQFESDDPAVAEWSTSAFFDMLLQNVHEGYFSDPMYGGNRDMAAWKMIGFPGARADFTDWIDRPGTPYPYDPVSLEGRSA
;
A
#
# COMPACT_ATOMS: atom_id res chain seq x y z
N MET A 1 2.99 -7.16 -5.07
CA MET A 1 3.53 -6.21 -4.08
C MET A 1 4.13 -6.93 -2.87
N ILE A 2 3.37 -7.66 -2.03
CA ILE A 2 3.94 -8.48 -0.95
C ILE A 2 3.43 -9.94 -1.07
N PRO A 3 4.27 -10.89 -1.54
CA PRO A 3 3.93 -12.31 -1.56
C PRO A 3 4.06 -12.93 -0.15
N ALA A 4 3.41 -14.07 0.07
CA ALA A 4 3.64 -14.86 1.28
C ALA A 4 5.00 -15.57 1.19
N ASP A 5 5.68 -15.71 2.32
CA ASP A 5 6.93 -16.45 2.42
C ASP A 5 7.03 -17.21 3.77
N GLU A 6 8.23 -17.72 4.09
CA GLU A 6 8.47 -18.44 5.34
C GLU A 6 8.43 -17.54 6.59
N HIS A 7 8.47 -16.22 6.42
CA HIS A 7 8.54 -15.25 7.49
C HIS A 7 7.19 -14.57 7.76
N GLY A 8 6.33 -14.42 6.75
CA GLY A 8 5.07 -13.71 6.92
C GLY A 8 3.99 -13.95 5.86
N PRO A 9 2.79 -13.42 6.13
CA PRO A 9 1.66 -13.52 5.21
C PRO A 9 1.87 -12.70 3.94
N SER A 10 1.13 -13.02 2.89
CA SER A 10 0.98 -12.10 1.77
C SER A 10 0.17 -10.85 2.17
N ALA A 11 0.27 -9.78 1.37
CA ALA A 11 -0.59 -8.61 1.52
C ALA A 11 -2.09 -8.97 1.48
N THR A 12 -2.46 -9.99 0.71
CA THR A 12 -3.86 -10.43 0.63
C THR A 12 -4.32 -11.12 1.91
N GLU A 13 -3.51 -12.01 2.46
CA GLU A 13 -3.79 -12.69 3.74
C GLU A 13 -3.85 -11.70 4.90
N ALA A 14 -2.95 -10.70 4.90
CA ALA A 14 -2.95 -9.59 5.84
C ALA A 14 -4.14 -8.61 5.65
N GLY A 15 -4.99 -8.76 4.65
CA GLY A 15 -6.20 -7.94 4.48
C GLY A 15 -5.98 -6.57 3.81
N VAL A 16 -4.81 -6.34 3.20
CA VAL A 16 -4.50 -5.07 2.52
C VAL A 16 -5.57 -4.62 1.50
N PRO A 17 -6.20 -5.49 0.69
CA PRO A 17 -7.27 -5.05 -0.22
C PRO A 17 -8.45 -4.37 0.49
N GLU A 18 -8.85 -4.90 1.66
CA GLU A 18 -9.93 -4.31 2.45
C GLU A 18 -9.52 -2.94 3.02
N PHE A 19 -8.28 -2.81 3.50
CA PHE A 19 -7.72 -1.52 3.90
C PHE A 19 -7.81 -0.50 2.76
N LEU A 20 -7.33 -0.86 1.56
CA LEU A 20 -7.34 0.02 0.40
C LEU A 20 -8.77 0.47 0.05
N ASP A 21 -9.72 -0.46 -0.02
CA ASP A 21 -11.12 -0.14 -0.32
C ASP A 21 -11.71 0.86 0.70
N ARG A 22 -11.41 0.67 2.00
CA ARG A 22 -11.83 1.61 3.04
C ARG A 22 -11.18 2.98 2.86
N GLN A 23 -9.87 3.05 2.62
CA GLN A 23 -9.15 4.32 2.41
C GLN A 23 -9.71 5.10 1.22
N MET A 24 -10.16 4.42 0.17
CA MET A 24 -10.76 5.07 -1.00
C MET A 24 -12.11 5.76 -0.71
N GLU A 25 -12.78 5.40 0.38
CA GLU A 25 -14.04 6.02 0.81
C GLU A 25 -13.89 6.96 2.02
N LEU A 26 -12.66 7.20 2.48
CA LEU A 26 -12.34 8.17 3.52
C LEU A 26 -11.90 9.53 2.94
N PRO A 27 -11.81 10.60 3.75
CA PRO A 27 -11.34 11.91 3.29
C PRO A 27 -10.02 11.86 2.50
N TYR A 28 -9.10 10.94 2.85
CA TYR A 28 -7.90 10.62 2.08
C TYR A 28 -8.22 10.30 0.61
N GLY A 29 -9.07 9.30 0.35
CA GLY A 29 -9.45 8.87 -1.00
C GLY A 29 -10.07 9.99 -1.84
N TYR A 30 -10.87 10.86 -1.19
CA TYR A 30 -11.47 12.04 -1.82
C TYR A 30 -10.48 13.21 -2.01
N GLY A 31 -9.23 13.10 -1.55
CA GLY A 31 -8.23 14.16 -1.63
C GLY A 31 -8.53 15.35 -0.71
N ALA A 32 -9.37 15.17 0.31
CA ALA A 32 -9.84 16.25 1.18
C ALA A 32 -8.73 16.89 2.05
N TRP A 33 -7.58 16.23 2.17
CA TRP A 33 -6.41 16.73 2.88
C TRP A 33 -5.36 17.37 1.95
N TYR A 34 -5.59 17.31 0.64
CA TYR A 34 -4.66 17.83 -0.36
C TYR A 34 -5.17 19.12 -0.97
N TYR A 35 -4.23 19.96 -1.39
CA TYR A 35 -4.54 21.10 -2.23
C TYR A 35 -4.77 20.60 -3.66
N MET A 36 -6.03 20.59 -4.10
CA MET A 36 -6.47 20.02 -5.38
C MET A 36 -6.77 21.10 -6.45
N GLU A 37 -6.28 22.32 -6.24
CA GLU A 37 -6.38 23.41 -7.21
C GLU A 37 -5.07 23.53 -7.99
N GLY A 38 -5.15 23.76 -9.29
CA GLY A 38 -3.96 23.91 -10.12
C GLY A 38 -3.22 25.23 -9.90
N PRO A 39 -2.04 25.41 -10.51
CA PRO A 39 -1.34 24.44 -11.35
C PRO A 39 -0.69 23.31 -10.54
N PHE A 40 -0.62 22.12 -11.14
CA PHE A 40 0.04 20.94 -10.57
C PHE A 40 1.45 20.80 -11.14
N HIS A 41 2.39 20.33 -10.30
CA HIS A 41 3.78 20.10 -10.68
C HIS A 41 4.20 18.66 -10.36
N PRO A 42 3.77 17.66 -11.16
CA PRO A 42 4.13 16.26 -10.93
C PRO A 42 5.64 16.01 -10.86
N GLU A 43 6.44 16.88 -11.48
CA GLU A 43 7.90 16.88 -11.50
C GLU A 43 8.56 17.50 -10.26
N ALA A 44 7.76 18.09 -9.34
CA ALA A 44 8.29 18.72 -8.14
C ALA A 44 8.96 17.71 -7.20
N GLU A 45 9.86 18.22 -6.37
CA GLU A 45 10.52 17.40 -5.35
C GLU A 45 9.51 16.82 -4.34
N ALA A 46 9.78 15.63 -3.81
CA ALA A 46 8.87 14.91 -2.91
C ALA A 46 8.50 15.69 -1.63
N ASN A 47 9.34 16.62 -1.18
CA ASN A 47 9.09 17.49 -0.03
C ASN A 47 8.02 18.56 -0.28
N PHE A 48 7.52 18.73 -1.52
CA PHE A 48 6.40 19.63 -1.86
C PHE A 48 5.02 18.97 -1.63
N GLY A 49 4.99 17.73 -1.13
CA GLY A 49 3.75 17.01 -0.84
C GLY A 49 3.05 16.50 -2.10
N TYR A 50 1.74 16.32 -2.02
CA TYR A 50 0.94 15.76 -3.12
C TYR A 50 0.79 16.77 -4.27
N GLN A 51 1.31 16.44 -5.45
CA GLN A 51 1.35 17.33 -6.63
C GLN A 51 0.63 16.74 -7.85
N GLN A 52 -0.22 15.72 -7.66
CA GLN A 52 -0.97 15.12 -8.76
C GLN A 52 -2.33 15.81 -8.95
N ALA A 53 -2.80 15.85 -10.19
CA ALA A 53 -4.10 16.45 -10.56
C ALA A 53 -5.32 15.61 -10.16
N TYR A 54 -5.09 14.41 -9.64
CA TYR A 54 -6.12 13.43 -9.33
C TYR A 54 -6.22 13.26 -7.82
N SER A 55 -7.41 13.14 -7.24
CA SER A 55 -7.52 12.59 -5.88
C SER A 55 -6.97 11.15 -5.85
N PRO A 56 -6.52 10.61 -4.70
CA PRO A 56 -6.02 9.23 -4.64
C PRO A 56 -6.98 8.23 -5.27
N ARG A 57 -8.29 8.34 -5.01
CA ARG A 57 -9.31 7.47 -5.61
C ARG A 57 -9.40 7.59 -7.12
N GLN A 58 -9.31 8.79 -7.68
CA GLN A 58 -9.25 8.98 -9.13
C GLN A 58 -7.97 8.38 -9.70
N PHE A 59 -6.85 8.55 -8.99
CA PHE A 59 -5.56 8.06 -9.43
C PHE A 59 -5.50 6.53 -9.42
N TYR A 60 -6.10 5.86 -8.42
CA TYR A 60 -6.29 4.41 -8.41
C TYR A 60 -7.09 3.92 -9.63
N ARG A 61 -8.20 4.59 -9.98
CA ARG A 61 -8.98 4.21 -11.16
C ARG A 61 -8.20 4.36 -12.45
N LEU A 62 -7.45 5.46 -12.59
CA LEU A 62 -6.59 5.71 -13.74
C LEU A 62 -5.49 4.65 -13.84
N GLY A 63 -4.81 4.37 -12.72
CA GLY A 63 -3.71 3.42 -12.63
C GLY A 63 -4.13 2.00 -12.94
N LEU A 64 -5.19 1.49 -12.29
CA LEU A 64 -5.71 0.15 -12.52
C LEU A 64 -6.18 -0.05 -13.98
N ALA A 65 -6.87 0.93 -14.55
CA ALA A 65 -7.27 0.89 -15.95
C ALA A 65 -6.05 0.92 -16.89
N GLY A 66 -5.02 1.68 -16.54
CA GLY A 66 -3.75 1.73 -17.26
C GLY A 66 -3.05 0.36 -17.26
N VAL A 67 -2.94 -0.27 -16.09
CA VAL A 67 -2.30 -1.59 -15.94
C VAL A 67 -3.01 -2.63 -16.78
N ASP A 68 -4.35 -2.68 -16.74
CA ASP A 68 -5.13 -3.60 -17.58
C ASP A 68 -4.99 -3.31 -19.08
N LYS A 69 -4.93 -2.04 -19.47
CA LYS A 69 -4.71 -1.65 -20.87
C LYS A 69 -3.36 -2.16 -21.38
N VAL A 70 -2.29 -2.02 -20.60
CA VAL A 70 -0.96 -2.55 -20.96
C VAL A 70 -0.98 -4.07 -21.03
N ALA A 71 -1.56 -4.73 -20.03
CA ALA A 71 -1.68 -6.18 -20.00
C ALA A 71 -2.39 -6.74 -21.24
N VAL A 72 -3.53 -6.15 -21.61
CA VAL A 72 -4.31 -6.55 -22.80
C VAL A 72 -3.51 -6.26 -24.08
N LYS A 73 -2.83 -5.12 -24.17
CA LYS A 73 -1.99 -4.78 -25.34
C LYS A 73 -0.84 -5.78 -25.54
N GLN A 74 -0.21 -6.23 -24.47
CA GLN A 74 0.97 -7.11 -24.54
C GLN A 74 0.62 -8.60 -24.67
N SER A 75 -0.52 -9.04 -24.12
CA SER A 75 -0.82 -10.47 -23.94
C SER A 75 -2.25 -10.89 -24.27
N GLY A 76 -3.13 -9.94 -24.61
CA GLY A 76 -4.55 -10.20 -24.86
C GLY A 76 -5.39 -10.53 -23.61
N ARG A 77 -4.81 -10.45 -22.40
CA ARG A 77 -5.46 -10.76 -21.12
C ARG A 77 -5.33 -9.58 -20.16
N ILE A 78 -6.31 -9.42 -19.27
CA ILE A 78 -6.22 -8.45 -18.15
C ILE A 78 -5.11 -8.86 -17.17
N PHE A 79 -4.62 -7.90 -16.39
CA PHE A 79 -3.46 -8.07 -15.51
C PHE A 79 -3.64 -9.22 -14.52
N ALA A 80 -4.82 -9.32 -13.91
CA ALA A 80 -5.15 -10.37 -12.94
C ALA A 80 -5.18 -11.80 -13.53
N LYS A 81 -5.07 -11.95 -14.86
CA LYS A 81 -5.04 -13.25 -15.56
C LYS A 81 -3.66 -13.61 -16.12
N LEU A 82 -2.65 -12.80 -15.82
CA LEU A 82 -1.26 -13.06 -16.15
C LEU A 82 -0.59 -13.94 -15.09
N ASP A 83 0.55 -14.53 -15.44
CA ASP A 83 1.43 -15.19 -14.48
C ASP A 83 2.31 -14.15 -13.75
N GLY A 84 2.95 -14.58 -12.66
CA GLY A 84 3.77 -13.70 -11.81
C GLY A 84 4.82 -12.91 -12.60
N PRO A 85 5.67 -13.56 -13.43
CA PRO A 85 6.69 -12.83 -14.19
C PRO A 85 6.13 -11.78 -15.14
N ALA A 86 4.98 -12.02 -15.79
CA ALA A 86 4.36 -11.02 -16.65
C ALA A 86 3.69 -9.88 -15.86
N GLN A 87 3.14 -10.17 -14.68
CA GLN A 87 2.65 -9.13 -13.76
C GLN A 87 3.80 -8.23 -13.30
N ASP A 88 4.91 -8.82 -12.86
CA ASP A 88 6.09 -8.09 -12.40
C ASP A 88 6.67 -7.22 -13.52
N ALA A 89 6.77 -7.74 -14.74
CA ALA A 89 7.27 -6.98 -15.89
C ALA A 89 6.41 -5.74 -16.21
N ILE A 90 5.10 -5.80 -16.02
CA ILE A 90 4.22 -4.64 -16.20
C ILE A 90 4.38 -3.65 -15.04
N LEU A 91 4.49 -4.14 -13.80
CA LEU A 91 4.71 -3.28 -12.64
C LEU A 91 6.04 -2.53 -12.73
N CYS A 92 7.11 -3.18 -13.20
CA CYS A 92 8.39 -2.51 -13.46
C CYS A 92 8.30 -1.42 -14.54
N GLN A 93 7.48 -1.62 -15.59
CA GLN A 93 7.25 -0.57 -16.60
C GLN A 93 6.56 0.66 -16.00
N PHE A 94 5.61 0.42 -15.07
CA PHE A 94 4.92 1.48 -14.35
C PHE A 94 5.87 2.23 -13.41
N GLU A 95 6.69 1.50 -12.65
CA GLU A 95 7.73 2.06 -11.79
C GLU A 95 8.72 2.93 -12.57
N SER A 96 9.07 2.56 -13.81
CA SER A 96 10.07 3.28 -14.62
C SER A 96 9.55 4.49 -15.39
N ASP A 97 8.26 4.84 -15.29
CA ASP A 97 7.63 5.88 -16.14
C ASP A 97 7.87 5.64 -17.64
N ASP A 98 7.65 4.42 -18.13
CA ASP A 98 7.85 4.12 -19.55
C ASP A 98 6.89 4.96 -20.42
N PRO A 99 7.38 5.87 -21.28
CA PRO A 99 6.52 6.72 -22.10
C PRO A 99 5.68 5.94 -23.13
N ALA A 100 6.02 4.69 -23.40
CA ALA A 100 5.20 3.80 -24.24
C ALA A 100 3.94 3.27 -23.54
N VAL A 101 3.88 3.40 -22.20
CA VAL A 101 2.76 2.97 -21.35
C VAL A 101 1.70 4.06 -21.25
N ALA A 102 2.10 5.27 -20.83
CA ALA A 102 1.19 6.38 -20.58
C ALA A 102 1.90 7.74 -20.68
N GLU A 103 1.10 8.80 -20.91
CA GLU A 103 1.56 10.19 -20.91
C GLU A 103 1.52 10.86 -19.52
N TRP A 104 0.96 10.16 -18.52
CA TRP A 104 0.91 10.58 -17.13
C TRP A 104 1.93 9.76 -16.31
N SER A 105 2.36 10.27 -15.14
CA SER A 105 3.36 9.59 -14.32
C SER A 105 2.80 8.29 -13.71
N THR A 106 3.19 7.16 -14.29
CA THR A 106 2.86 5.82 -13.81
C THR A 106 3.66 5.46 -12.56
N SER A 107 4.86 6.01 -12.40
CA SER A 107 5.72 5.83 -11.23
C SER A 107 5.05 6.42 -10.01
N ALA A 108 4.46 7.62 -10.11
CA ALA A 108 3.71 8.23 -9.02
C ALA A 108 2.49 7.38 -8.58
N PHE A 109 1.83 6.68 -9.52
CA PHE A 109 0.77 5.73 -9.16
C PHE A 109 1.34 4.49 -8.46
N PHE A 110 2.44 3.94 -9.00
CA PHE A 110 3.12 2.78 -8.41
C PHE A 110 3.59 3.07 -6.98
N ASP A 111 4.19 4.24 -6.76
CA ASP A 111 4.65 4.70 -5.44
C ASP A 111 3.49 4.85 -4.46
N MET A 112 2.37 5.47 -4.88
CA MET A 112 1.17 5.58 -4.06
C MET A 112 0.60 4.19 -3.69
N LEU A 113 0.53 3.28 -4.66
CA LEU A 113 0.08 1.90 -4.43
C LEU A 113 1.01 1.18 -3.45
N LEU A 114 2.32 1.25 -3.65
CA LEU A 114 3.31 0.62 -2.78
C LEU A 114 3.23 1.18 -1.36
N GLN A 115 3.14 2.50 -1.22
CA GLN A 115 2.97 3.15 0.07
C GLN A 115 1.69 2.66 0.78
N ASN A 116 0.54 2.67 0.10
CA ASN A 116 -0.70 2.23 0.74
C ASN A 116 -0.71 0.72 1.03
N VAL A 117 0.00 -0.10 0.25
CA VAL A 117 0.21 -1.51 0.56
C VAL A 117 1.01 -1.66 1.85
N HIS A 118 2.09 -0.91 2.04
CA HIS A 118 2.84 -0.91 3.30
C HIS A 118 1.99 -0.41 4.48
N GLU A 119 1.24 0.67 4.29
CA GLU A 119 0.32 1.20 5.31
C GLU A 119 -0.74 0.15 5.69
N GLY A 120 -1.37 -0.49 4.71
CA GLY A 120 -2.35 -1.56 4.97
C GLY A 120 -1.73 -2.79 5.61
N TYR A 121 -0.48 -3.10 5.30
CA TYR A 121 0.20 -4.28 5.82
C TYR A 121 0.64 -4.11 7.28
N PHE A 122 1.08 -2.91 7.67
CA PHE A 122 1.65 -2.63 8.99
C PHE A 122 0.79 -1.75 9.90
N SER A 123 -0.34 -1.22 9.44
CA SER A 123 -1.27 -0.45 10.29
C SER A 123 -1.97 -1.30 11.34
N ASP A 124 -2.69 -0.65 12.26
CA ASP A 124 -3.56 -1.34 13.19
C ASP A 124 -4.71 -2.05 12.44
N PRO A 125 -5.07 -3.29 12.80
CA PRO A 125 -6.13 -4.04 12.14
C PRO A 125 -7.50 -3.36 12.15
N MET A 126 -7.76 -2.41 13.05
CA MET A 126 -9.01 -1.63 13.06
C MET A 126 -9.26 -0.92 11.71
N TYR A 127 -8.20 -0.59 10.97
CA TYR A 127 -8.30 0.07 9.67
C TYR A 127 -8.60 -0.90 8.51
N GLY A 128 -8.74 -2.20 8.77
CA GLY A 128 -9.06 -3.24 7.78
C GLY A 128 -7.83 -3.94 7.18
N GLY A 129 -6.63 -3.48 7.51
CA GLY A 129 -5.36 -4.11 7.14
C GLY A 129 -4.82 -5.03 8.24
N ASN A 130 -3.56 -5.44 8.12
CA ASN A 130 -2.81 -6.23 9.12
C ASN A 130 -3.66 -7.23 9.94
N ARG A 131 -4.45 -8.04 9.24
CA ARG A 131 -5.42 -8.97 9.85
C ARG A 131 -4.73 -9.86 10.89
N ASP A 132 -5.39 -10.03 12.03
CA ASP A 132 -4.88 -10.78 13.19
C ASP A 132 -3.50 -10.33 13.67
N MET A 133 -3.14 -9.08 13.35
CA MET A 133 -1.83 -8.46 13.62
C MET A 133 -0.68 -9.31 13.06
N ALA A 134 -0.91 -10.01 11.94
CA ALA A 134 0.02 -10.98 11.41
C ALA A 134 1.37 -10.37 11.02
N ALA A 135 1.38 -9.16 10.44
CA ALA A 135 2.62 -8.46 10.15
C ALA A 135 3.34 -8.01 11.42
N TRP A 136 2.60 -7.64 12.48
CA TRP A 136 3.19 -7.29 13.77
C TRP A 136 3.80 -8.50 14.47
N LYS A 137 3.12 -9.67 14.43
CA LYS A 137 3.67 -10.95 14.89
C LYS A 137 4.97 -11.28 14.17
N MET A 138 4.99 -11.13 12.84
CA MET A 138 6.18 -11.36 12.01
C MET A 138 7.38 -10.52 12.45
N ILE A 139 7.19 -9.21 12.72
CA ILE A 139 8.30 -8.31 13.09
C ILE A 139 8.55 -8.21 14.59
N GLY A 140 7.77 -8.90 15.42
CA GLY A 140 7.84 -8.82 16.88
C GLY A 140 7.37 -7.47 17.46
N PHE A 141 6.51 -6.74 16.74
CA PHE A 141 5.98 -5.47 17.24
C PHE A 141 4.86 -5.75 18.26
N PRO A 142 4.93 -5.21 19.49
CA PRO A 142 3.97 -5.51 20.56
C PRO A 142 2.60 -4.85 20.39
N GLY A 143 2.40 -4.02 19.37
CA GLY A 143 1.17 -3.25 19.18
C GLY A 143 1.03 -2.09 20.16
N ALA A 144 -0.19 -1.59 20.33
CA ALA A 144 -0.53 -0.44 21.16
C ALA A 144 -0.60 -0.77 22.66
N ARG A 145 0.41 -1.46 23.20
CA ARG A 145 0.49 -1.80 24.63
C ARG A 145 0.95 -0.59 25.44
N ALA A 146 0.11 -0.16 26.39
CA ALA A 146 0.43 0.93 27.31
C ALA A 146 1.59 0.60 28.27
N ASP A 147 1.75 -0.68 28.62
CA ASP A 147 2.76 -1.17 29.57
C ASP A 147 3.96 -1.81 28.85
N PHE A 148 4.68 -0.99 28.07
CA PHE A 148 5.90 -1.41 27.36
C PHE A 148 7.18 -0.84 28.01
N THR A 149 7.05 -0.01 29.05
CA THR A 149 8.17 0.77 29.60
C THR A 149 9.32 -0.12 30.10
N ASP A 150 9.02 -1.27 30.70
CA ASP A 150 10.02 -2.23 31.20
C ASP A 150 10.85 -2.93 30.10
N TRP A 151 10.44 -2.78 28.84
CA TRP A 151 11.06 -3.42 27.68
C TRP A 151 11.85 -2.45 26.77
N ILE A 152 11.79 -1.15 27.04
CA ILE A 152 12.49 -0.12 26.26
C ILE A 152 14.01 -0.35 26.27
N ASP A 153 14.58 -0.75 27.41
CA ASP A 153 16.02 -0.97 27.58
C ASP A 153 16.49 -2.38 27.17
N ARG A 154 15.67 -3.14 26.43
CA ARG A 154 15.95 -4.54 26.02
C ARG A 154 15.95 -4.73 24.50
N PRO A 155 16.83 -4.04 23.75
CA PRO A 155 16.85 -4.15 22.29
C PRO A 155 17.12 -5.59 21.84
N GLY A 156 16.42 -6.02 20.79
CA GLY A 156 16.59 -7.34 20.18
C GLY A 156 16.08 -8.54 21.00
N THR A 157 15.50 -8.29 22.18
CA THR A 157 14.89 -9.36 22.97
C THR A 157 13.44 -9.57 22.52
N PRO A 158 13.00 -10.80 22.19
CA PRO A 158 11.63 -11.07 21.79
C PRO A 158 10.64 -10.68 22.89
N TYR A 159 9.62 -9.91 22.54
CA TYR A 159 8.54 -9.58 23.46
C TYR A 159 7.65 -10.82 23.67
N PRO A 160 7.31 -11.20 24.93
CA PRO A 160 6.76 -12.52 25.23
C PRO A 160 5.24 -12.64 25.02
N TYR A 161 4.54 -11.54 24.71
CA TYR A 161 3.10 -11.52 24.54
C TYR A 161 2.70 -11.14 23.12
N ASP A 162 1.53 -11.63 22.70
CA ASP A 162 0.95 -11.28 21.41
C ASP A 162 0.72 -9.76 21.27
N PRO A 163 0.75 -9.23 20.04
CA PRO A 163 0.40 -7.85 19.81
C PRO A 163 -1.02 -7.50 20.26
N VAL A 164 -1.22 -6.23 20.59
CA VAL A 164 -2.53 -5.67 20.96
C VAL A 164 -2.89 -4.54 20.01
N SER A 165 -4.09 -4.61 19.43
CA SER A 165 -4.67 -3.53 18.63
C SER A 165 -5.15 -2.38 19.52
N LEU A 166 -5.29 -1.18 18.96
CA LEU A 166 -5.94 -0.02 19.57
C LEU A 166 -7.35 -0.32 20.09
N GLU A 167 -8.06 -1.29 19.52
CA GLU A 167 -9.36 -1.75 20.05
C GLU A 167 -9.25 -2.61 21.32
N GLY A 168 -8.04 -2.87 21.80
CA GLY A 168 -7.77 -3.72 22.96
C GLY A 168 -7.91 -5.22 22.68
N ARG A 169 -8.07 -5.63 21.42
CA ARG A 169 -8.07 -7.05 21.04
C ARG A 169 -6.64 -7.59 21.09
N SER A 170 -6.45 -8.69 21.81
CA SER A 170 -5.29 -9.55 21.65
C SER A 170 -5.49 -10.45 20.43
N ALA A 171 -4.39 -10.75 19.77
CA ALA A 171 -4.35 -11.54 18.55
C ALA A 171 -4.55 -13.05 18.76
#